data_AF-A0A2R6KRJ9-F1
#
_entry.id   AF-A0A2R6KRJ9-F1
#
_cell.length_a   1.000
_cell.length_b   1.000
_cell.length_c   1.000
_cell.angle_alpha   90.00
_cell.angle_beta   90.00
_cell.angle_gamma   90.00
#
_symmetry.space_group_name_H-M   'P 1'
#
loop_
_entity.id
_entity.type
_entity.pdbx_description
1 polymer ?
#
loop_
_entity_poly.entity_id
_entity_poly.type
_entity_poly.pdbx_seq_one_letter_code
_entity_poly.pdbx_strand_id
1 'polypeptide(L)' 'MGLLFQVVDIVVAGLLAGVTSFALAAVTPNVAVSVGVLAAGMYYFSRNPWGGNGDEVNETIDDAYARLFSRNER' A
#
# COMPACT_ATOMS: atom_id res chain seq x y z
N MET A 1 -16.35 -3.74 -0.85
CA MET A 1 -15.01 -4.02 -0.28
C MET A 1 -15.15 -5.06 0.82
N GLY A 2 -14.57 -6.26 0.63
CA GLY A 2 -14.59 -7.33 1.63
C GLY A 2 -13.45 -7.20 2.66
N LEU A 3 -13.60 -7.83 3.82
CA LEU A 3 -12.63 -7.79 4.93
C LEU A 3 -11.22 -8.23 4.50
N LEU A 4 -11.11 -9.19 3.57
CA LEU A 4 -9.82 -9.64 3.01
C LEU A 4 -9.10 -8.53 2.24
N PHE A 5 -9.81 -7.72 1.46
CA PHE A 5 -9.22 -6.63 0.68
C PHE A 5 -8.62 -5.57 1.62
N GLN A 6 -9.32 -5.25 2.71
CA GLN A 6 -8.81 -4.34 3.75
C GLN A 6 -7.55 -4.89 4.46
N VAL A 7 -7.51 -6.19 4.76
CA VAL A 7 -6.32 -6.80 5.38
C VAL A 7 -5.12 -6.70 4.44
N VAL A 8 -5.31 -6.94 3.14
CA VAL A 8 -4.22 -6.81 2.16
C VAL A 8 -3.74 -5.36 2.05
N ASP A 9 -4.66 -4.39 2.02
CA ASP A 9 -4.27 -2.98 2.01
C ASP A 9 -3.44 -2.57 3.23
N ILE A 10 -3.77 -3.09 4.43
CA ILE A 10 -2.99 -2.86 5.65
C ILE A 10 -1.58 -3.46 5.52
N VAL A 11 -1.47 -4.67 4.96
CA VAL A 11 -0.17 -5.31 4.74
C VAL A 11 0.67 -4.51 3.74
N VAL A 12 0.09 -4.07 2.63
CA VAL A 12 0.78 -3.25 1.62
C VAL A 12 1.20 -1.90 2.21
N ALA A 13 0.33 -1.25 2.97
CA ALA A 13 0.65 -0.01 3.68
C ALA A 13 1.81 -0.21 4.66
N GLY A 14 1.82 -1.30 5.43
CA GLY A 14 2.92 -1.64 6.35
C GLY A 14 4.25 -1.88 5.63
N LEU A 15 4.22 -2.56 4.48
CA LEU A 15 5.41 -2.76 3.64
C LEU A 15 5.95 -1.43 3.09
N LEU A 16 5.06 -0.55 2.61
CA LEU A 16 5.41 0.81 2.20
C LEU A 16 6.07 1.58 3.34
N ALA A 17 5.49 1.57 4.55
CA ALA A 17 6.07 2.22 5.71
C ALA A 17 7.49 1.70 5.99
N GLY A 18 7.66 0.38 6.02
CA GLY A 18 8.94 -0.26 6.30
C GLY A 18 10.01 0.05 5.26
N VAL A 19 9.69 -0.10 3.97
CA VAL A 19 10.63 0.14 2.87
C VAL A 19 11.03 1.62 2.81
N THR A 20 10.06 2.53 2.89
CA THR A 20 10.33 3.98 2.87
C THR A 20 11.18 4.38 4.08
N SER A 21 10.85 3.89 5.28
CA SER A 21 11.64 4.16 6.48
C SER A 21 13.05 3.61 6.36
N PHE A 22 13.21 2.37 5.89
CA PHE A 22 14.51 1.74 5.74
C PHE A 22 15.39 2.49 4.73
N ALA A 23 14.84 2.86 3.57
CA ALA A 23 15.57 3.60 2.55
C ALA A 23 16.02 4.98 3.05
N LEU A 24 15.16 5.70 3.77
CA LEU A 24 15.46 7.03 4.29
C LEU A 24 16.38 7.01 5.51
N ALA A 25 16.41 5.91 6.28
CA ALA A 25 17.23 5.80 7.48
C ALA A 25 18.72 6.01 7.21
N ALA A 26 19.19 5.70 5.99
CA ALA A 26 20.59 5.87 5.59
C ALA A 26 21.01 7.35 5.42
N VAL A 27 20.07 8.26 5.16
CA VAL A 27 20.36 9.67 4.84
C VAL A 27 19.76 10.62 5.86
N THR A 28 18.54 10.33 6.33
CA THR A 28 17.77 11.20 7.22
C THR A 28 17.00 10.38 8.27
N PRO A 29 17.70 9.73 9.22
CA PRO A 29 17.09 8.82 10.19
C PRO A 29 16.05 9.50 11.08
N ASN A 30 16.20 10.81 11.36
CA ASN A 30 15.31 11.57 12.24
C ASN A 30 13.88 11.71 11.70
N VAL A 31 13.69 11.61 10.38
CA VAL A 31 12.35 11.73 9.76
C VAL A 31 11.92 10.46 9.04
N ALA A 32 12.81 9.47 8.91
CA ALA A 32 12.57 8.26 8.12
C ALA A 32 11.27 7.54 8.49
N VAL A 33 11.02 7.32 9.79
CA VAL A 33 9.80 6.68 10.28
C VAL A 33 8.57 7.52 9.98
N SER A 34 8.61 8.83 10.25
CA SER A 34 7.49 9.74 9.98
C SER A 34 7.11 9.77 8.51
N VAL A 35 8.11 9.78 7.61
CA VAL A 35 7.89 9.74 6.16
C VAL A 35 7.34 8.38 5.71
N GLY A 36 7.82 7.28 6.30
CA GLY A 36 7.26 5.95 6.04
C GLY A 36 5.79 5.84 6.46
N VAL A 37 5.46 6.32 7.66
CA VAL A 37 4.06 6.35 8.14
C VAL A 37 3.19 7.23 7.23
N LEU A 38 3.71 8.38 6.79
CA LEU A 38 3.00 9.25 5.85
C LEU A 38 2.75 8.55 4.51
N ALA A 39 3.75 7.86 3.93
CA ALA A 39 3.60 7.12 2.68
C ALA A 39 2.56 5.98 2.80
N ALA A 40 2.58 5.26 3.92
CA ALA A 40 1.58 4.23 4.21
C ALA A 40 0.17 4.79 4.36
N GLY A 41 0.03 5.91 5.10
CA GLY A 41 -1.24 6.59 5.26
C GLY A 41 -1.78 7.12 3.93
N MET A 42 -0.91 7.70 3.10
CA MET A 42 -1.26 8.15 1.75
C MET A 42 -1.87 7.00 0.94
N TYR A 43 -1.20 5.84 0.87
CA TYR A 43 -1.71 4.67 0.15
C TYR A 43 -3.01 4.11 0.76
N TYR A 44 -3.06 3.96 2.09
CA TYR A 44 -4.20 3.34 2.77
C TYR A 44 -5.49 4.17 2.62
N PHE A 45 -5.38 5.50 2.73
CA PHE A 45 -6.54 6.39 2.60
C PHE A 45 -6.86 6.75 1.14
N SER A 46 -5.85 6.78 0.27
CA SER A 46 -6.00 6.99 -1.15
C SER A 46 -5.01 6.09 -1.88
N ARG A 47 -5.47 4.98 -2.46
CA ARG A 47 -4.63 4.08 -3.27
C ARG A 47 -3.99 4.79 -4.48
N ASN A 48 -4.44 6.01 -4.81
CA ASN A 48 -3.81 6.93 -5.75
C ASN A 48 -3.56 8.33 -5.14
N PRO A 49 -2.62 8.47 -4.21
CA PRO A 49 -2.38 9.73 -3.51
C PRO A 49 -1.49 10.70 -4.33
N TRP A 50 -0.92 10.23 -5.44
CA TRP A 50 0.02 10.96 -6.29
C TRP A 50 -0.66 11.70 -7.46
N GLY A 51 -1.98 11.54 -7.61
CA GLY A 51 -2.76 12.10 -8.71
C GLY A 51 -2.74 11.23 -9.96
N GLY A 52 -3.81 11.30 -10.78
CA GLY A 52 -3.96 10.51 -12.02
C GLY A 52 -5.27 9.72 -12.07
N ASN A 53 -5.30 8.64 -12.85
CA ASN A 53 -6.48 7.82 -13.12
C ASN A 53 -6.74 6.82 -11.96
N GLY A 54 -7.26 7.33 -10.83
CA GLY A 54 -7.42 6.55 -9.60
C GLY A 54 -8.28 5.30 -9.74
N ASP A 55 -9.29 5.35 -10.62
CA ASP A 55 -10.20 4.23 -10.86
C ASP A 55 -9.47 3.05 -11.52
N GLU A 56 -8.61 3.32 -12.49
CA GLU A 56 -7.81 2.31 -13.20
C GLU A 56 -6.77 1.65 -12.28
N VAL A 57 -6.17 2.44 -11.37
CA VAL A 57 -5.26 1.93 -10.34
C VAL A 57 -6.02 1.02 -9.36
N ASN A 58 -7.21 1.43 -8.94
CA ASN A 58 -8.05 0.65 -8.04
C ASN A 58 -8.49 -0.67 -8.69
N GLU A 59 -8.97 -0.64 -9.94
CA GLU A 59 -9.33 -1.84 -10.69
C GLU A 59 -8.13 -2.78 -10.83
N THR A 60 -6.94 -2.24 -11.16
CA THR A 60 -5.72 -3.06 -11.28
C THR A 60 -5.37 -3.76 -9.96
N ILE A 61 -5.49 -3.05 -8.83
CA ILE A 61 -5.23 -3.61 -7.49
C ILE A 61 -6.27 -4.67 -7.14
N ASP A 62 -7.54 -4.39 -7.39
CA ASP A 62 -8.63 -5.32 -7.08
C ASP A 62 -8.54 -6.59 -7.95
N ASP A 63 -8.17 -6.47 -9.23
CA ASP A 63 -7.88 -7.60 -10.13
C ASP A 63 -6.69 -8.44 -9.63
N ALA A 64 -5.63 -7.79 -9.16
CA ALA A 64 -4.47 -8.48 -8.60
C ALA A 64 -4.87 -9.29 -7.35
N TYR A 65 -5.66 -8.70 -6.46
CA TYR A 65 -6.18 -9.37 -5.27
C TYR A 65 -7.13 -10.51 -5.64
N ALA A 66 -8.03 -10.31 -6.60
CA ALA A 66 -8.95 -11.34 -7.09
C ALA A 66 -8.19 -12.54 -7.66
N ARG A 67 -7.08 -12.32 -8.39
CA ARG A 67 -6.20 -13.41 -8.86
C ARG A 67 -5.51 -14.14 -7.72
N LEU A 68 -5.08 -13.42 -6.69
CA LEU A 68 -4.42 -14.01 -5.52
C LEU A 68 -5.36 -14.94 -4.76
N PHE A 69 -6.60 -14.50 -4.54
CA PHE A 69 -7.59 -15.27 -3.77
C PHE A 69 -8.29 -16.36 -4.58
N SER A 70 -8.59 -16.15 -5.87
CA SER A 70 -9.19 -17.19 -6.74
C SER A 70 -8.25 -18.38 -6.99
N ARG A 71 -6.94 -18.17 -6.86
CA ARG A 71 -5.93 -19.23 -6.96
C ARG A 71 -5.90 -20.13 -5.71
N ASN A 72 -6.48 -19.69 -4.61
CA ASN A 72 -6.52 -20.43 -3.34
C ASN A 72 -7.77 -21.34 -3.20
N GLU A 73 -8.71 -21.28 -4.16
CA GLU A 73 -9.93 -22.11 -4.20
C GLU A 73 -9.83 -23.32 -5.15
N ARG A 74 -8.62 -23.67 -5.63
CA ARG A 74 -8.37 -24.90 -6.42
C ARG A 74 -7.49 -25.89 -5.68
#